data_AF-A0A1F3SMS2-F1
#
_entry.id   AF-A0A1F3SMS2-F1
#
_cell.length_a   1.000
_cell.length_b   1.000
_cell.length_c   1.000
_cell.angle_alpha   90.00
_cell.angle_beta   90.00
_cell.angle_gamma   90.00
#
_symmetry.space_group_name_H-M   'P 1'
#
loop_
_entity.id
_entity.type
_entity.pdbx_description
1 polymer ?
#
loop_
_entity_poly.entity_id
_entity_poly.type
_entity_poly.pdbx_seq_one_letter_code
_entity_poly.pdbx_strand_id
1 'polypeptide(L)'
;MPAKGYRYVPTDAPYLKELSETGVVPPRTDGSYISFKNFDSAKSVASELQVPHNASIKVEFDTKQILDDVKIPNGNWGKADWLEPITKDHPQFGSGGAYQAVTSQKIQATRIIDLKTGRTLYEPK
;
A
#
# COMPACT_ATOMS: atom_id res chain seq x y z
N MET A 1 14.78 -13.46 6.41
CA MET A 1 13.85 -13.89 5.34
C MET A 1 13.24 -12.66 4.70
N PRO A 2 13.08 -12.60 3.36
CA PRO A 2 12.22 -11.59 2.74
C PRO A 2 10.82 -11.67 3.35
N ALA A 3 10.25 -10.54 3.74
CA ALA A 3 8.85 -10.46 4.14
C ALA A 3 7.98 -10.12 2.92
N LYS A 4 6.73 -10.58 2.91
CA LYS A 4 5.75 -10.12 1.94
C LYS A 4 5.25 -8.73 2.34
N GLY A 5 5.34 -7.78 1.42
CA GLY A 5 4.80 -6.43 1.57
C GLY A 5 3.49 -6.28 0.83
N TYR A 6 2.70 -5.27 1.23
CA TYR A 6 1.41 -4.97 0.64
C TYR A 6 1.29 -3.49 0.31
N ARG A 7 0.82 -3.18 -0.89
CA ARG A 7 0.34 -1.85 -1.27
C ARG A 7 -1.14 -1.94 -1.57
N TYR A 8 -1.92 -1.03 -1.00
CA TYR A 8 -3.36 -0.94 -1.29
C TYR A 8 -3.63 0.28 -2.14
N VAL A 9 -4.31 0.08 -3.25
CA VAL A 9 -4.55 1.07 -4.31
C VAL A 9 -6.05 1.22 -4.51
N PRO A 10 -6.55 2.43 -4.79
CA PRO A 10 -7.96 2.60 -5.11
C PRO A 10 -8.31 2.10 -6.50
N THR A 11 -9.57 1.70 -6.69
CA THR A 11 -10.09 1.17 -7.97
C THR A 11 -10.14 2.20 -9.09
N ASP A 12 -10.03 3.49 -8.77
CA ASP A 12 -10.00 4.61 -9.71
C ASP A 12 -8.59 5.23 -9.82
N ALA A 13 -7.54 4.54 -9.34
CA ALA A 13 -6.17 5.01 -9.49
C ALA A 13 -5.84 5.21 -10.98
N PRO A 14 -5.23 6.35 -11.37
CA PRO A 14 -5.00 6.68 -12.78
C PRO A 14 -4.05 5.70 -13.48
N TYR A 15 -3.21 5.01 -12.72
CA TYR A 15 -2.25 4.01 -13.21
C TYR A 15 -2.76 2.56 -13.08
N LEU A 16 -4.03 2.33 -12.70
CA LEU A 16 -4.53 0.98 -12.43
C LEU A 16 -4.47 0.06 -13.66
N LYS A 17 -4.76 0.59 -14.86
CA LYS A 17 -4.67 -0.17 -16.11
C LYS A 17 -3.25 -0.69 -16.32
N GLU A 18 -2.27 0.21 -16.31
CA GLU A 18 -0.85 -0.12 -16.49
C GLU A 18 -0.36 -1.07 -15.38
N LEU A 19 -0.77 -0.84 -14.13
CA LEU A 19 -0.46 -1.72 -13.00
C LEU A 19 -0.98 -3.15 -13.24
N SER A 20 -2.21 -3.30 -13.74
CA SER A 20 -2.77 -4.63 -14.02
C SER A 20 -2.12 -5.34 -15.21
N GLU A 21 -1.61 -4.59 -16.17
CA GLU A 21 -0.95 -5.13 -17.37
C GLU A 21 0.51 -5.50 -17.12
N THR A 22 1.22 -4.70 -16.31
CA THR A 22 2.68 -4.81 -16.11
C THR A 22 3.06 -5.41 -14.76
N GLY A 23 2.17 -5.33 -13.77
CA GLY A 23 2.48 -5.64 -12.38
C GLY A 23 3.33 -4.58 -11.67
N VAL A 24 3.52 -3.40 -12.27
CA VAL A 24 4.42 -2.37 -11.74
C VAL A 24 3.63 -1.24 -11.08
N VAL A 25 3.90 -0.99 -9.80
CA VAL A 25 3.57 0.29 -9.17
C VAL A 25 4.69 1.28 -9.53
N PRO A 26 4.37 2.43 -10.14
CA PRO A 26 5.39 3.38 -10.56
C PRO A 26 6.13 3.99 -9.34
N PRO A 27 7.40 4.38 -9.50
CA PRO A 27 8.13 5.09 -8.45
C PRO A 27 7.48 6.45 -8.17
N ARG A 28 7.63 6.94 -6.94
CA ARG A 28 7.02 8.18 -6.47
C ARG A 28 7.99 8.96 -5.59
N THR A 29 8.32 10.19 -5.97
CA THR A 29 9.23 11.04 -5.20
C THR A 29 8.66 11.44 -3.83
N ASP A 30 7.33 11.51 -3.70
CA ASP A 30 6.62 11.76 -2.45
C ASP A 30 6.38 10.47 -1.62
N GLY A 31 6.86 9.33 -2.10
CA GLY A 31 6.76 8.04 -1.42
C GLY A 31 5.46 7.29 -1.71
N SER A 32 5.62 6.00 -2.00
CA SER A 32 4.53 5.03 -2.07
C SER A 32 4.35 4.37 -0.70
N TYR A 33 3.18 4.59 -0.07
CA TYR A 33 2.83 3.97 1.21
C TYR A 33 2.64 2.47 1.08
N ILE A 34 3.29 1.70 1.94
CA ILE A 34 3.19 0.24 2.01
C ILE A 34 2.79 -0.19 3.42
N SER A 35 2.25 -1.39 3.53
CA SER A 35 1.97 -2.05 4.79
C SER A 35 2.64 -3.43 4.83
N PHE A 36 2.87 -3.91 6.05
CA PHE A 36 3.37 -5.26 6.32
C PHE A 36 2.25 -6.18 6.80
N LYS A 37 1.01 -5.67 6.90
CA LYS A 37 -0.18 -6.45 7.24
C LYS A 37 -0.95 -6.85 5.99
N ASN A 38 -1.26 -8.15 5.91
CA ASN A 38 -2.24 -8.64 4.94
C ASN A 38 -3.64 -8.30 5.44
N PHE A 39 -4.43 -7.65 4.60
CA PHE A 39 -5.84 -7.39 4.85
C PHE A 39 -6.69 -8.19 3.85
N ASP A 40 -7.78 -8.76 4.37
CA ASP A 40 -8.69 -9.58 3.58
C ASP A 40 -9.91 -8.80 3.07
N SER A 41 -10.09 -7.55 3.52
CA SER A 41 -11.19 -6.70 3.06
C SER A 41 -10.79 -5.24 2.91
N ALA A 42 -11.34 -4.57 1.90
CA ALA A 42 -11.10 -3.15 1.68
C ALA A 42 -11.59 -2.26 2.84
N LYS A 43 -12.60 -2.71 3.58
CA LYS A 43 -13.09 -2.02 4.78
C LYS A 43 -12.03 -2.02 5.89
N SER A 44 -11.40 -3.16 6.13
CA SER A 44 -10.31 -3.27 7.11
C SER A 44 -9.11 -2.43 6.69
N VAL A 45 -8.75 -2.45 5.41
CA VAL A 45 -7.68 -1.60 4.87
C VAL A 45 -7.97 -0.13 5.13
N ALA A 46 -9.14 0.37 4.73
CA ALA A 46 -9.50 1.77 4.89
C ALA A 46 -9.50 2.20 6.36
N SER A 47 -10.06 1.38 7.25
CA SER A 47 -10.15 1.68 8.68
C SER A 47 -8.79 1.67 9.37
N GLU A 48 -7.99 0.63 9.14
CA GLU A 48 -6.73 0.45 9.86
C GLU A 48 -5.60 1.28 9.25
N LEU A 49 -5.57 1.51 7.93
CA LEU A 49 -4.61 2.47 7.33
C LEU A 49 -5.10 3.92 7.39
N GLN A 50 -6.32 4.16 7.89
CA GLN A 50 -6.95 5.49 7.98
C GLN A 50 -6.88 6.29 6.67
N VAL A 51 -7.30 5.65 5.57
CA VAL A 51 -7.32 6.30 4.25
C VAL A 51 -8.73 6.74 3.86
N PRO A 52 -8.89 7.91 3.20
CA PRO A 52 -10.20 8.47 2.84
C PRO A 52 -10.83 7.85 1.59
N HIS A 53 -10.16 6.86 0.99
CA HIS A 53 -10.54 6.27 -0.29
C HIS A 53 -10.79 4.77 -0.16
N ASN A 54 -11.46 4.23 -1.17
CA ASN A 54 -11.57 2.79 -1.32
C ASN A 54 -10.18 2.19 -1.58
N ALA A 55 -9.71 1.26 -0.75
CA ALA A 55 -8.37 0.68 -0.90
C ALA A 55 -8.44 -0.81 -1.31
N SER A 56 -9.25 -1.10 -2.34
CA SER A 56 -9.63 -2.48 -2.70
C SER A 56 -8.62 -3.23 -3.56
N ILE A 57 -7.68 -2.56 -4.22
CA ILE A 57 -6.69 -3.26 -5.04
C ILE A 57 -5.49 -3.60 -4.17
N LYS A 58 -5.32 -4.88 -3.85
CA LYS A 58 -4.19 -5.39 -3.07
C LYS A 58 -3.06 -5.79 -4.00
N VAL A 59 -1.92 -5.13 -3.85
CA VAL A 59 -0.66 -5.44 -4.53
C VAL A 59 0.26 -6.13 -3.52
N GLU A 60 0.59 -7.39 -3.77
CA GLU A 60 1.57 -8.16 -3.01
C GLU A 60 2.95 -8.05 -3.65
N PHE A 61 4.01 -7.93 -2.86
CA PHE A 61 5.38 -7.83 -3.39
C PHE A 61 6.43 -8.39 -2.41
N ASP A 62 7.64 -8.69 -2.90
CA ASP A 62 8.80 -9.05 -2.06
C ASP A 62 9.50 -7.79 -1.55
N THR A 63 9.56 -7.60 -0.23
CA THR A 63 10.20 -6.44 0.42
C THR A 63 11.69 -6.32 0.16
N LYS A 64 12.39 -7.37 -0.28
CA LYS A 64 13.81 -7.30 -0.67
C LYS A 64 14.10 -6.21 -1.68
N GLN A 65 13.16 -5.98 -2.60
CA GLN A 65 13.35 -5.03 -3.70
C GLN A 65 13.43 -3.57 -3.23
N ILE A 66 13.04 -3.27 -1.99
CA ILE A 66 12.99 -1.90 -1.45
C ILE A 66 13.80 -1.71 -0.18
N LEU A 67 14.59 -2.70 0.27
CA LEU A 67 15.26 -2.66 1.58
C LEU A 67 16.10 -1.41 1.80
N ASP A 68 16.77 -0.93 0.75
CA ASP A 68 17.66 0.23 0.81
C ASP A 68 16.93 1.59 0.74
N ASP A 69 15.60 1.60 0.60
CA ASP A 69 14.78 2.83 0.48
C ASP A 69 13.46 2.78 1.28
N VAL A 70 13.35 1.90 2.27
CA VAL A 70 12.23 1.92 3.22
C VAL A 70 12.44 3.02 4.25
N LYS A 71 11.43 3.88 4.42
CA LYS A 71 11.42 4.98 5.40
C LYS A 71 10.13 4.97 6.19
N ILE A 72 10.18 5.41 7.44
CA ILE A 72 8.97 5.68 8.22
C ILE A 72 8.39 7.02 7.75
N PRO A 73 7.10 7.09 7.38
CA PRO A 73 6.49 8.35 6.98
C PRO A 73 6.40 9.29 8.17
N ASN A 74 6.45 10.58 7.87
CA ASN A 74 5.95 11.60 8.80
C ASN A 74 4.42 11.49 8.93
N GLY A 75 3.91 11.87 10.09
CA GLY A 75 2.49 11.93 10.40
C GLY A 75 1.73 12.92 9.52
N ASN A 76 0.40 12.93 9.66
CA ASN A 76 -0.51 13.73 8.82
C ASN A 76 -0.24 13.59 7.32
N TRP A 77 -0.07 12.36 6.85
CA TRP A 77 0.30 12.03 5.46
C TRP A 77 1.55 12.78 4.97
N GLY A 78 2.62 12.78 5.77
CA GLY A 78 3.89 13.39 5.42
C GLY A 78 4.03 14.88 5.81
N LYS A 79 3.02 15.49 6.43
CA LYS A 79 2.98 16.94 6.72
C LYS A 79 3.44 17.31 8.14
N ALA A 80 3.48 16.35 9.05
CA ALA A 80 3.90 16.58 10.42
C ALA A 80 5.41 16.45 10.61
N ASP A 81 5.92 16.94 11.73
CA ASP A 81 7.34 16.82 12.10
C ASP A 81 7.65 15.55 12.92
N TRP A 82 6.64 14.73 13.23
CA TRP A 82 6.79 13.45 13.92
C TRP A 82 6.63 12.27 12.96
N LEU A 83 7.26 11.15 13.28
CA LEU A 83 7.12 9.89 12.55
C LEU A 83 5.81 9.17 12.93
N GLU A 84 5.21 8.51 11.95
CA GLU A 84 3.99 7.69 12.11
C GLU A 84 4.20 6.26 11.58
N PRO A 85 4.98 5.42 12.28
CA PRO A 85 5.18 4.01 11.88
C PRO A 85 3.91 3.16 12.03
N ILE A 86 2.97 3.61 12.86
CA ILE A 86 1.67 3.00 13.12
C ILE A 86 0.61 4.09 12.94
N THR A 87 -0.36 3.85 12.08
CA THR A 87 -1.44 4.80 11.78
C THR A 87 -2.26 5.16 13.01
N LYS A 88 -2.43 6.46 13.25
CA LYS A 88 -3.22 7.01 14.36
C LYS A 88 -3.74 8.42 14.09
N ASP A 89 -3.12 9.16 13.17
CA ASP A 89 -3.31 10.61 13.00
C ASP A 89 -4.64 10.97 12.31
N HIS A 90 -5.32 10.02 11.67
CA HIS A 90 -6.59 10.26 10.96
C HIS A 90 -7.77 9.42 11.48
N PRO A 91 -8.18 9.58 12.76
CA PRO A 91 -9.22 8.77 13.39
C PRO A 91 -10.60 8.88 12.71
N GLN A 92 -10.84 9.94 11.95
CA GLN A 92 -12.07 10.10 11.16
C GLN A 92 -12.23 9.05 10.05
N PHE A 93 -11.15 8.42 9.60
CA PHE A 93 -11.19 7.38 8.56
C PHE A 93 -11.18 5.96 9.14
N GLY A 94 -10.98 5.81 10.45
CA GLY A 94 -11.12 4.54 11.15
C GLY A 94 -10.18 4.38 12.33
N SER A 95 -10.13 3.14 12.83
CA SER A 95 -9.44 2.78 14.08
C SER A 95 -7.93 3.01 14.09
N GLY A 96 -7.28 3.06 12.93
CA GLY A 96 -5.81 3.02 12.87
C GLY A 96 -5.24 1.68 13.33
N GLY A 97 -3.95 1.67 13.65
CA GLY A 97 -3.22 0.53 14.21
C GLY A 97 -2.43 -0.31 13.19
N ALA A 98 -2.44 0.06 11.91
CA ALA A 98 -1.67 -0.62 10.89
C ALA A 98 -0.22 -0.10 10.83
N TYR A 99 0.73 -1.02 10.72
CA TYR A 99 2.11 -0.68 10.40
C TYR A 99 2.21 -0.16 8.96
N GLN A 100 2.91 0.96 8.80
CA GLN A 100 3.14 1.59 7.51
C GLN A 100 4.59 2.03 7.33
N ALA A 101 5.01 2.05 6.07
CA ALA A 101 6.26 2.64 5.63
C ALA A 101 6.06 3.30 4.26
N VAL A 102 7.06 4.01 3.77
CA VAL A 102 7.10 4.55 2.42
C VAL A 102 8.37 4.12 1.70
N THR A 103 8.27 4.00 0.38
CA THR A 103 9.41 3.81 -0.52
C THR A 103 9.22 4.68 -1.77
N SER A 104 10.29 5.26 -2.28
CA SER A 104 10.29 6.01 -3.54
C SER A 104 10.54 5.13 -4.76
N GLN A 105 11.00 3.90 -4.55
CA GLN A 105 11.26 2.94 -5.61
C GLN A 105 9.97 2.43 -6.26
N LYS A 106 10.12 1.93 -7.48
CA LYS A 106 9.07 1.14 -8.14
C LYS A 106 8.82 -0.15 -7.35
N ILE A 107 7.61 -0.68 -7.41
CA ILE A 107 7.28 -1.97 -6.80
C ILE A 107 6.83 -2.93 -7.90
N GLN A 108 7.57 -4.02 -8.07
CA GLN A 108 7.17 -5.17 -8.86
C GLN A 108 6.28 -6.08 -8.01
N ALA A 109 5.03 -6.21 -8.45
CA ALA A 109 4.05 -7.08 -7.82
C ALA A 109 4.40 -8.55 -8.06
N THR A 110 4.24 -9.37 -7.02
CA THR A 110 4.13 -10.83 -7.15
C THR A 110 2.70 -11.25 -7.43
N ARG A 111 1.71 -10.46 -7.00
CA ARG A 111 0.29 -10.70 -7.27
C ARG A 111 -0.53 -9.43 -7.07
N ILE A 112 -1.59 -9.26 -7.86
CA ILE A 112 -2.56 -8.18 -7.69
C ILE A 112 -3.97 -8.78 -7.62
N ILE A 113 -4.73 -8.41 -6.60
CA ILE A 113 -6.06 -8.93 -6.33
C ILE A 113 -7.02 -7.76 -6.08
N ASP A 114 -8.19 -7.79 -6.70
CA ASP A 114 -9.31 -6.94 -6.30
C ASP A 114 -10.05 -7.59 -5.11
N LEU A 115 -9.94 -6.97 -3.93
CA LEU A 115 -10.58 -7.45 -2.70
C LEU A 115 -12.10 -7.38 -2.73
N LYS A 116 -12.73 -6.63 -3.65
CA LYS A 116 -14.19 -6.61 -3.80
C LYS A 116 -14.69 -7.86 -4.51
N THR A 117 -13.98 -8.29 -5.55
CA THR A 117 -14.43 -9.35 -6.46
C THR A 117 -13.69 -10.67 -6.24
N GLY A 118 -12.56 -10.65 -5.53
CA GLY A 118 -11.65 -11.80 -5.38
C GLY A 118 -10.84 -12.11 -6.63
N ARG A 119 -11.00 -11.32 -7.70
CA ARG A 119 -10.33 -11.57 -8.99
C ARG A 119 -8.84 -11.24 -8.90
N THR A 120 -7.99 -12.17 -9.32
CA THR A 120 -6.59 -11.87 -9.63
C THR A 120 -6.53 -11.01 -10.88
N LEU A 121 -5.94 -9.81 -10.75
CA LEU A 121 -5.73 -8.88 -11.85
C LEU A 121 -4.37 -9.10 -12.53
N TYR A 122 -3.38 -9.55 -11.77
CA TYR A 122 -2.02 -9.81 -12.25
C TYR A 122 -1.36 -10.90 -11.42
N GLU A 123 -0.64 -11.80 -12.09
CA GLU A 123 0.25 -12.79 -11.51
C GLU A 123 1.32 -13.14 -12.58
N PRO A 124 2.62 -13.00 -12.29
CA PRO A 124 3.66 -13.32 -13.25
C PRO A 124 3.62 -14.83 -13.56
N LYS A 125 3.85 -15.17 -14.83
CA LYS A 125 3.89 -16.57 -15.30
C LYS A 125 5.18 -17.27 -14.90
#